data_AF-A0A2K3L833-F1
#
_entry.id   AF-A0A2K3L833-F1
#
_cell.length_a   1.000
_cell.length_b   1.000
_cell.length_c   1.000
_cell.angle_alpha   90.00
_cell.angle_beta   90.00
_cell.angle_gamma   90.00
#
_symmetry.space_group_name_H-M   'P 1'
#
loop_
_entity.id
_entity.type
_entity.pdbx_description
1 polymer ?
#
loop_
_entity_poly.entity_id
_entity_poly.type
_entity_poly.pdbx_seq_one_letter_code
_entity_poly.pdbx_strand_id
1 'polypeptide(L)'
;MTLNISADLQTLFTWNTKQVFVFLAAEYVTPKHVLNQISLWDAIIQEKEHSKFTITTSNKYRFIDQGSNLRGKEFNFTLHWHVMPKTGKMLADKLVMPGYRLPAEYR
;
A
#
# COMPACT_ATOMS: atom_id res chain seq x y z
N MET A 1 8.99 6.83 9.40
CA MET A 1 8.21 7.75 8.54
C MET A 1 6.79 7.77 9.05
N THR A 2 6.16 8.94 9.08
CA THR A 2 4.73 9.06 9.43
C THR A 2 3.92 9.03 8.14
N LEU A 3 2.96 8.12 8.06
CA LEU A 3 2.05 7.91 6.95
C LEU A 3 0.69 8.51 7.32
N ASN A 4 0.12 9.31 6.42
CA ASN A 4 -1.26 9.76 6.51
C ASN A 4 -2.04 9.13 5.36
N ILE A 5 -2.86 8.15 5.67
CA ILE A 5 -3.59 7.33 4.68
C ILE A 5 -5.06 7.63 4.82
N SER A 6 -5.69 8.06 3.74
CA SER A 6 -7.13 8.28 3.65
C SER A 6 -7.67 7.51 2.45
N ALA A 7 -8.72 6.71 2.66
CA ALA A 7 -9.35 5.94 1.60
C ALA A 7 -10.86 5.78 1.88
N ASP A 8 -11.63 5.80 0.80
CA ASP A 8 -13.06 5.46 0.80
C ASP A 8 -13.27 4.20 -0.04
N LEU A 9 -13.36 3.06 0.64
CA LEU A 9 -13.51 1.73 0.03
C LEU A 9 -14.93 1.16 0.21
N GLN A 10 -15.90 2.00 0.57
CA GLN A 10 -17.28 1.56 0.86
C GLN A 10 -17.95 0.85 -0.31
N THR A 11 -17.60 1.22 -1.53
CA THR A 11 -18.14 0.64 -2.76
C THR A 11 -17.66 -0.80 -3.01
N LEU A 12 -16.59 -1.24 -2.36
CA LEU A 12 -16.06 -2.61 -2.46
C LEU A 12 -16.86 -3.62 -1.62
N PHE A 13 -17.69 -3.14 -0.70
CA PHE A 13 -18.51 -3.99 0.18
C PHE A 13 -19.88 -4.25 -0.44
N THR A 14 -20.07 -5.50 -0.86
CA THR A 14 -21.33 -6.06 -1.36
C THR A 14 -21.80 -7.18 -0.43
N TRP A 15 -22.96 -7.78 -0.71
CA TRP A 15 -23.46 -8.95 0.02
C TRP A 15 -22.48 -10.14 0.02
N ASN A 16 -21.64 -10.26 -1.02
CA ASN A 16 -20.67 -11.33 -1.18
C ASN A 16 -19.27 -10.98 -0.65
N THR A 17 -19.01 -9.75 -0.19
CA THR A 17 -17.69 -9.38 0.34
C THR A 17 -17.50 -9.99 1.73
N LYS A 18 -16.42 -10.75 1.94
CA LYS A 18 -16.04 -11.28 3.26
C LYS A 18 -15.13 -10.31 3.99
N GLN A 19 -14.11 -9.82 3.31
CA GLN A 19 -13.14 -8.86 3.83
C GLN A 19 -12.40 -8.17 2.67
N VAL A 20 -11.86 -6.99 2.93
CA VAL A 20 -10.93 -6.29 2.04
C VAL A 20 -9.57 -6.25 2.73
N PHE A 21 -8.56 -6.81 2.07
CA PHE A 21 -7.17 -6.65 2.51
C PHE A 21 -6.58 -5.44 1.79
N VAL A 22 -6.14 -4.44 2.55
CA VAL A 22 -5.55 -3.21 2.01
C VAL A 22 -4.12 -3.08 2.50
N PHE A 23 -3.21 -2.68 1.62
CA PHE A 23 -1.83 -2.41 2.02
C PHE A 23 -1.23 -1.27 1.21
N LEU A 24 -0.39 -0.47 1.87
CA LEU A 24 0.39 0.58 1.25
C LEU A 24 1.80 0.04 0.97
N ALA A 25 2.23 0.14 -0.28
CA ALA A 25 3.58 -0.22 -0.69
C ALA A 25 4.32 0.99 -1.27
N ALA A 26 5.64 1.00 -1.11
CA ALA A 26 6.54 1.82 -1.93
C ALA A 26 7.00 0.99 -3.14
N GLU A 27 6.75 1.51 -4.34
CA GLU A 27 7.08 0.88 -5.61
C GLU A 27 8.13 1.70 -6.37
N TYR A 28 9.20 1.06 -6.82
CA TYR A 28 10.28 1.71 -7.56
C TYR A 28 11.01 0.75 -8.48
N VAL A 29 11.75 1.31 -9.43
CA VAL A 29 12.47 0.57 -10.46
C VAL A 29 13.97 0.61 -10.19
N THR A 30 14.64 -0.52 -10.43
CA THR A 30 16.10 -0.62 -10.44
C THR A 30 16.57 -1.27 -11.75
N PRO A 31 17.85 -1.10 -12.15
CA PRO A 31 18.35 -1.76 -13.37
C PRO A 31 18.19 -3.30 -13.35
N LYS A 32 18.17 -3.90 -12.15
CA LYS A 32 18.03 -5.35 -11.96
C LYS A 32 16.56 -5.80 -11.91
N HIS A 33 15.66 -4.96 -11.41
CA HIS A 33 14.26 -5.30 -11.18
C HIS A 33 13.34 -4.19 -11.68
N VAL A 34 12.49 -4.57 -12.64
CA VAL A 34 11.47 -3.68 -13.25
C VAL A 34 10.39 -3.25 -12.26
N LEU A 35 10.21 -3.98 -11.16
CA LEU A 35 9.30 -3.64 -10.07
C LEU A 35 9.88 -4.14 -8.75
N ASN A 36 10.24 -3.21 -7.88
CA ASN A 36 10.52 -3.47 -6.46
C ASN A 36 9.34 -2.95 -5.67
N GLN A 37 8.76 -3.78 -4.79
CA GLN A 37 7.60 -3.43 -3.99
C GLN A 37 7.90 -3.74 -2.52
N ILE A 38 7.89 -2.70 -1.69
CA ILE A 38 8.11 -2.81 -0.24
C ILE A 38 6.81 -2.43 0.45
N SER A 39 6.17 -3.39 1.15
CA SER A 39 5.01 -3.11 1.99
C SER A 39 5.42 -2.26 3.19
N LEU A 40 4.64 -1.23 3.50
CA LEU A 40 4.91 -0.29 4.60
C LEU A 40 3.84 -0.36 5.69
N TRP A 41 2.61 -0.69 5.29
CA TRP A 41 1.45 -0.77 6.16
C TRP A 41 0.39 -1.67 5.53
N ASP A 42 -0.39 -2.37 6.34
CA ASP A 42 -1.50 -3.20 5.92
C ASP A 42 -2.62 -3.21 6.96
N ALA A 43 -3.85 -3.47 6.50
CA ALA A 43 -5.00 -3.76 7.33
C ALA A 43 -5.96 -4.73 6.64
N ILE A 44 -6.77 -5.40 7.45
CA ILE A 44 -7.91 -6.21 7.00
C ILE A 44 -9.18 -5.51 7.47
N ILE A 45 -10.03 -5.12 6.52
CA ILE A 45 -11.31 -4.48 6.77
C ILE A 45 -12.40 -5.54 6.60
N GLN A 46 -13.07 -5.91 7.69
CA GLN A 46 -14.10 -6.96 7.68
C GLN A 46 -15.52 -6.39 7.52
N GLU A 47 -15.72 -5.13 7.90
CA GLU A 47 -17.04 -4.48 7.95
C GLU A 47 -17.05 -3.20 7.11
N LYS A 48 -18.21 -2.90 6.50
CA LYS A 48 -18.36 -1.75 5.59
C LYS A 48 -18.21 -0.42 6.34
N GLU A 49 -18.62 -0.38 7.59
CA GLU A 49 -18.58 0.77 8.49
C GLU A 49 -17.14 1.26 8.69
N HIS A 50 -16.17 0.34 8.63
CA HIS A 50 -14.73 0.62 8.77
C HIS A 50 -14.00 0.84 7.43
N SER A 51 -14.71 0.78 6.31
CA SER A 51 -14.11 0.88 4.97
C SER A 51 -13.85 2.30 4.47
N LYS A 52 -14.36 3.30 5.19
CA LYS A 52 -13.98 4.70 5.05
C LYS A 52 -13.15 5.12 6.25
N PHE A 53 -11.88 5.41 6.03
CA PHE A 53 -10.95 5.68 7.13
C PHE A 53 -9.92 6.74 6.78
N THR A 54 -9.44 7.42 7.81
CA THR A 54 -8.26 8.28 7.77
C THR A 54 -7.40 7.90 8.96
N ILE A 55 -6.17 7.47 8.69
CA ILE A 55 -5.22 7.02 9.70
C ILE A 55 -3.92 7.80 9.57
N THR A 56 -3.37 8.20 10.72
CA THR A 56 -2.01 8.71 10.82
C THR A 56 -1.21 7.71 11.65
N THR A 57 -0.26 7.02 11.02
CA THR A 57 0.49 5.94 11.66
C THR A 57 1.94 5.92 11.22
N SER A 58 2.82 5.31 12.00
CA SER A 58 4.18 5.02 11.55
C SER A 58 4.18 3.81 10.61
N ASN A 59 5.20 3.72 9.75
CA ASN A 59 5.37 2.53 8.91
C ASN A 59 5.52 1.27 9.79
N LYS A 60 4.63 0.29 9.59
CA LYS A 60 4.61 -1.00 10.31
C LYS A 60 5.82 -1.85 9.93
N TYR A 61 6.20 -1.82 8.65
CA TYR A 61 7.38 -2.52 8.14
C TYR A 61 8.48 -1.54 7.76
N ARG A 62 9.73 -1.98 7.91
CA ARG A 62 10.90 -1.15 7.61
C ARG A 62 11.00 -0.90 6.11
N PHE A 63 11.19 0.37 5.74
CA PHE A 63 11.47 0.75 4.35
C PHE A 63 12.97 0.54 4.06
N ILE A 64 13.35 -0.70 3.77
CA ILE A 64 14.73 -1.11 3.50
C ILE A 64 14.78 -1.99 2.25
N ASP A 65 15.85 -1.87 1.48
CA ASP A 65 16.14 -2.70 0.30
C ASP A 65 17.57 -3.23 0.39
N GLN A 66 17.94 -4.14 -0.52
CA GLN A 66 19.29 -4.65 -0.66
C GLN A 66 20.28 -3.50 -0.98
N GLY A 67 21.23 -3.27 -0.07
CA GLY A 67 22.31 -2.31 -0.25
C GLY A 67 21.85 -0.85 -0.20
N SER A 68 22.45 0.00 -1.04
CA SER A 68 22.18 1.46 -1.09
C SER A 68 21.17 1.86 -2.17
N ASN A 69 20.38 0.89 -2.67
CA ASN A 69 19.51 1.08 -3.84
C ASN A 69 18.42 2.13 -3.64
N LEU A 70 18.06 2.46 -2.40
CA LEU A 70 17.00 3.41 -2.06
C LEU A 70 17.46 4.88 -2.00
N ARG A 71 18.77 5.16 -1.95
CA ARG A 71 19.27 6.54 -1.81
C ARG A 71 18.97 7.37 -3.05
N GLY A 72 18.36 8.54 -2.86
CA GLY A 72 18.05 9.46 -3.95
C GLY A 72 17.03 8.92 -4.96
N LYS A 73 16.35 7.81 -4.66
CA LYS A 73 15.40 7.18 -5.59
C LYS A 73 14.05 7.85 -5.56
N GLU A 74 13.50 8.02 -6.76
CA GLU A 74 12.08 8.23 -6.97
C GLU A 74 11.34 6.92 -6.73
N PHE A 75 10.22 7.00 -6.02
CA PHE A 75 9.32 5.90 -5.76
C PHE A 75 7.87 6.41 -5.75
N ASN A 76 6.95 5.48 -5.97
CA ASN A 76 5.53 5.74 -5.88
C ASN A 76 4.99 5.09 -4.60
N PHE A 77 4.10 5.77 -3.89
CA PHE A 77 3.25 5.06 -2.95
C PHE A 77 2.10 4.43 -3.73
N THR A 78 1.87 3.15 -3.54
CA THR A 78 0.77 2.43 -4.17
C THR A 78 -0.08 1.79 -3.09
N LEU A 79 -1.35 2.21 -3.01
CA LEU A 79 -2.34 1.58 -2.14
C LEU A 79 -2.99 0.46 -2.93
N HIS A 80 -2.77 -0.78 -2.51
CA HIS A 80 -3.39 -1.97 -3.09
C HIS A 80 -4.53 -2.43 -2.21
N TRP A 81 -5.60 -2.93 -2.82
CA TRP A 81 -6.67 -3.61 -2.09
C TRP A 81 -7.13 -4.87 -2.82
N HIS A 82 -7.32 -5.93 -2.04
CA HIS A 82 -7.85 -7.20 -2.49
C HIS A 82 -9.22 -7.43 -1.85
N VAL A 83 -10.25 -7.54 -2.67
CA VAL A 83 -11.61 -7.89 -2.25
C VAL A 83 -11.72 -9.41 -2.21
N MET A 84 -11.84 -9.96 -1.01
CA MET A 84 -12.01 -11.39 -0.80
C MET A 84 -13.50 -11.70 -0.66
N PRO A 85 -14.11 -12.41 -1.63
CA PRO A 85 -15.51 -12.78 -1.52
C PRO A 85 -15.71 -13.96 -0.56
N LYS A 86 -16.96 -14.17 -0.13
CA LYS A 86 -17.37 -15.41 0.55
C LYS A 86 -17.32 -16.59 -0.41
N THR A 87 -17.64 -16.37 -1.68
CA THR A 87 -17.53 -17.38 -2.74
C THR A 87 -17.12 -16.73 -4.06
N GLY A 88 -16.25 -17.40 -4.82
CA GLY A 88 -15.78 -16.97 -6.12
C GLY A 88 -14.33 -16.46 -6.12
N LYS A 89 -13.97 -15.68 -7.14
CA LYS A 89 -12.60 -15.19 -7.35
C LYS A 89 -12.34 -13.90 -6.58
N MET A 90 -11.13 -13.78 -6.05
CA MET A 90 -10.63 -12.54 -5.47
C MET A 90 -10.45 -11.47 -6.56
N LEU A 91 -10.83 -10.23 -6.25
CA LEU A 91 -10.57 -9.06 -7.10
C LEU A 91 -9.45 -8.23 -6.48
N ALA A 92 -8.57 -7.68 -7.30
CA ALA A 92 -7.46 -6.84 -6.87
C ALA A 92 -7.41 -5.58 -7.73
N ASP A 93 -7.23 -4.44 -7.07
CA ASP A 93 -7.03 -3.16 -7.74
C ASP A 93 -6.13 -2.27 -6.87
N LYS A 94 -5.68 -1.15 -7.43
CA LYS A 94 -4.69 -0.28 -6.79
C LYS A 94 -4.82 1.18 -7.18
N LEU A 95 -4.37 2.05 -6.28
CA LEU A 95 -4.20 3.48 -6.51
C LEU A 95 -2.72 3.85 -6.43
N VAL A 96 -2.18 4.42 -7.51
CA VAL A 96 -0.77 4.86 -7.58
C VAL A 96 -0.70 6.35 -7.27
N MET A 97 0.16 6.70 -6.32
CA MET A 97 0.48 8.07 -5.90
C MET A 97 1.97 8.33 -6.22
N PRO A 98 2.27 8.93 -7.39
CA PRO A 98 3.65 9.17 -7.82
C PRO A 98 4.26 10.44 -7.21
N GLY A 99 5.58 10.59 -7.35
CA GLY A 99 6.28 11.85 -7.07
C GLY A 99 6.98 11.94 -5.72
N TYR A 100 7.34 10.80 -5.12
CA TYR A 100 8.08 10.77 -3.87
C TYR A 100 9.55 10.44 -4.13
N ARG A 101 10.44 11.10 -3.38
CA ARG A 101 11.89 10.88 -3.50
C ARG A 101 12.51 10.67 -2.12
N LEU A 102 13.34 9.63 -2.02
CA LEU A 102 14.14 9.41 -0.82
C LEU A 102 15.38 10.32 -0.80
N PRO A 103 15.86 10.72 0.39
CA PRO A 103 17.06 11.53 0.50
C PRO A 103 18.28 10.76 -0.03
N ALA A 104 19.26 11.50 -0.56
CA ALA A 104 20.52 10.93 -1.06
C ALA A 104 21.44 10.52 0.11
N GLU A 105 21.36 11.22 1.23
CA GLU A 105 22.16 10.99 2.43
C GLU A 105 21.23 10.82 3.63
N TYR A 106 21.56 9.85 4.48
CA TYR A 106 20.92 9.68 5.79
C TYR A 106 21.82 10.37 6.82
N ARG A 107 21.24 11.22 7.66
CA ARG A 107 21.93 11.82 8.82
C ARG A 107 21.99 10.82 9.97
#